data_AF-A0A9P8ELV4-F1
#
_entry.id   AF-A0A9P8ELV4-F1
#
_cell.length_a   1.000
_cell.length_b   1.000
_cell.length_c   1.000
_cell.angle_alpha   90.00
_cell.angle_beta   90.00
_cell.angle_gamma   90.00
#
_symmetry.space_group_name_H-M   'P 1'
#
loop_
_entity.id
_entity.type
_entity.pdbx_description
1 polymer ?
#
loop_
_entity_poly.entity_id
_entity_poly.type
_entity_poly.pdbx_seq_one_letter_code
_entity_poly.pdbx_strand_id
1 'polypeptide(L)'
;MVLHTLARSRSAWAPLVESRISARQFHASISRSLHEVPNLIYKEEFEAKGIAGFLSKESYDIAYNKNMAFLVDRLNKATKGSDHENSTTKQLVLSFARNPSMAAVFSAASMAHNTHFFFDSLSPSLDTNSLDNYPLLKEALIKSFGSIDTLWRTMLTTANAMTGPGFVWLVQAKQRSTSAAGNTSSLPEYRILTTYNAGTPYPEAIYRQQGVDQSTAIGYNGSAGSFGSTSARGRDTPKLPPGTELITPALCVSTWEHCYLPEYGVDGKAKYLIEWWKSINWGAVDNRVEKRQKLGDNNVFDKGPSV
;
A
#
# COMPACT_ATOMS: atom_id res chain seq x y z
N MET A 1 15.72 99.26 23.89
CA MET A 1 15.38 98.54 22.64
C MET A 1 14.72 97.22 23.04
N VAL A 2 13.39 97.12 22.82
CA VAL A 2 12.52 95.90 22.76
C VAL A 2 12.57 94.94 23.97
N LEU A 3 11.61 94.96 24.91
CA LEU A 3 10.26 94.34 24.94
C LEU A 3 10.19 92.81 25.13
N HIS A 4 9.32 92.43 26.07
CA HIS A 4 8.51 91.21 26.20
C HIS A 4 9.03 89.94 26.91
N THR A 5 8.66 89.86 28.19
CA THR A 5 7.70 88.92 28.81
C THR A 5 7.14 87.73 28.01
N LEU A 6 6.83 86.66 28.78
CA LEU A 6 5.88 85.54 28.59
C LEU A 6 6.55 84.20 28.27
N ALA A 7 6.07 83.03 28.66
CA ALA A 7 5.19 82.53 29.71
C ALA A 7 5.06 81.01 29.47
N ARG A 8 4.93 80.24 30.55
CA ARG A 8 4.21 78.95 30.70
C ARG A 8 4.35 77.84 29.64
N SER A 9 4.66 76.64 30.13
CA SER A 9 3.69 75.53 30.11
C SER A 9 4.02 74.46 31.14
N ARG A 10 3.03 74.08 31.95
CA ARG A 10 3.03 72.88 32.80
C ARG A 10 2.48 71.73 31.96
N SER A 11 3.22 70.65 31.77
CA SER A 11 2.70 69.42 31.17
C SER A 11 2.53 68.32 32.22
N ALA A 12 1.34 67.73 32.17
CA ALA A 12 0.73 66.85 33.14
C ALA A 12 1.41 65.48 33.29
N TRP A 13 1.37 64.96 34.51
CA TRP A 13 1.42 63.53 34.79
C TRP A 13 0.09 62.89 34.36
N ALA A 14 0.16 61.79 33.59
CA ALA A 14 -0.97 60.91 33.31
C ALA A 14 -0.61 59.48 33.75
N PRO A 15 -1.53 58.72 34.38
CA PRO A 15 -1.27 57.35 34.78
C PRO A 15 -1.47 56.39 33.59
N LEU A 16 -0.58 55.41 33.48
CA LEU A 16 -0.70 54.28 32.54
C LEU A 16 -1.83 53.36 33.00
N VAL A 17 -2.92 53.32 32.24
CA VAL A 17 -3.92 52.25 32.34
C VAL A 17 -3.44 51.11 31.43
N GLU A 18 -2.85 50.06 32.02
CA GLU A 18 -2.61 48.81 31.32
C GLU A 18 -3.96 48.11 31.04
N SER A 19 -4.39 48.15 29.78
CA SER A 19 -5.46 47.30 29.31
C SER A 19 -4.95 45.86 29.21
N ARG A 20 -5.41 44.99 30.12
CA ARG A 20 -5.23 43.55 29.97
C ARG A 20 -6.06 43.07 28.79
N ILE A 21 -5.43 43.00 27.62
CA ILE A 21 -5.95 42.24 26.49
C ILE A 21 -5.86 40.77 26.88
N SER A 22 -6.99 40.19 27.30
CA SER A 22 -7.12 38.74 27.42
C SER A 22 -6.94 38.15 26.02
N ALA A 23 -5.77 37.56 25.76
CA ALA A 23 -5.54 36.78 24.55
C ALA A 23 -6.55 35.62 24.54
N ARG A 24 -7.62 35.76 23.74
CA ARG A 24 -8.47 34.61 23.39
C ARG A 24 -7.59 33.65 22.61
N GLN A 25 -7.23 32.55 23.26
CA GLN A 25 -6.61 31.40 22.61
C GLN A 25 -7.65 30.84 21.64
N PHE A 26 -7.53 31.21 20.36
CA PHE A 26 -8.28 30.54 19.31
C PHE A 26 -7.73 29.11 19.23
N HIS A 27 -8.38 28.18 19.91
CA HIS A 27 -8.27 26.78 19.53
C HIS A 27 -8.86 26.67 18.14
N ALA A 28 -8.01 26.48 17.14
CA ALA A 28 -8.48 26.05 15.83
C ALA A 28 -9.36 24.82 16.06
N SER A 29 -10.64 24.94 15.73
CA SER A 29 -11.54 23.80 15.63
C SER A 29 -10.98 22.94 14.50
N ILE A 30 -10.19 21.93 14.84
CA ILE A 30 -9.85 20.86 13.90
C ILE A 30 -11.17 20.16 13.61
N SER A 31 -11.78 20.51 12.49
CA SER A 31 -12.94 19.79 11.98
C SER A 31 -12.53 18.33 11.83
N ARG A 32 -13.25 17.42 12.47
CA ARG A 32 -13.02 15.98 12.36
C ARG A 32 -12.98 15.59 10.88
N SER A 33 -11.93 14.89 10.45
CA SER A 33 -11.98 14.09 9.22
C SER A 33 -12.11 12.65 9.66
N LEU A 34 -13.32 12.10 9.59
CA LEU A 34 -13.50 10.67 9.82
C LEU A 34 -12.75 9.89 8.75
N HIS A 35 -12.36 8.65 9.05
CA HIS A 35 -11.95 7.74 8.00
C HIS A 35 -13.11 7.59 7.01
N GLU A 36 -12.77 7.65 5.73
CA GLU A 36 -13.71 7.49 4.63
C GLU A 36 -13.24 6.35 3.72
N VAL A 37 -14.17 5.82 2.92
CA VAL A 37 -13.82 4.85 1.90
C VAL A 37 -13.01 5.57 0.82
N PRO A 38 -11.75 5.17 0.55
CA PRO A 38 -10.95 5.79 -0.49
C PRO A 38 -11.59 5.57 -1.88
N ASN A 39 -11.48 6.58 -2.74
CA ASN A 39 -11.99 6.51 -4.10
C ASN A 39 -11.09 5.64 -4.97
N LEU A 40 -11.68 4.64 -5.64
CA LEU A 40 -11.01 3.84 -6.65
C LEU A 40 -10.84 4.62 -7.96
N ILE A 41 -9.80 4.30 -8.74
CA ILE A 41 -9.56 4.88 -10.07
C ILE A 41 -10.81 4.79 -10.97
N TYR A 42 -11.51 3.65 -10.95
CA TYR A 42 -12.70 3.38 -11.77
C TYR A 42 -13.98 3.26 -10.93
N LYS A 43 -14.07 4.02 -9.83
CA LYS A 43 -15.21 3.94 -8.88
C LYS A 43 -16.56 4.03 -9.57
N GLU A 44 -16.78 5.03 -10.42
CA GLU A 44 -18.06 5.28 -11.07
C GLU A 44 -18.48 4.12 -11.99
N GLU A 45 -17.53 3.55 -12.74
CA GLU A 45 -17.78 2.43 -13.65
C GLU A 45 -18.10 1.15 -12.87
N PHE A 46 -17.33 0.85 -11.81
CA PHE A 46 -17.57 -0.31 -10.96
C PHE A 46 -18.91 -0.22 -10.22
N GLU A 47 -19.28 0.97 -9.72
CA GLU A 47 -20.59 1.20 -9.10
C GLU A 47 -21.75 1.10 -10.08
N ALA A 48 -21.55 1.50 -11.34
CA ALA A 48 -22.60 1.47 -12.35
C ALA A 48 -22.85 0.07 -12.91
N LYS A 49 -21.79 -0.73 -13.15
CA LYS A 49 -21.88 -1.98 -13.94
C LYS A 49 -21.15 -3.18 -13.33
N GLY A 50 -20.36 -2.98 -12.28
CA GLY A 50 -19.39 -3.97 -11.81
C GLY A 50 -18.12 -3.99 -12.66
N ILE A 51 -17.42 -5.11 -12.65
CA ILE A 51 -16.14 -5.31 -13.35
C ILE A 51 -16.38 -6.32 -14.47
N ALA A 52 -16.27 -5.86 -15.72
CA ALA A 52 -16.65 -6.67 -16.89
C ALA A 52 -15.90 -8.00 -16.93
N GLY A 53 -16.66 -9.10 -17.07
CA GLY A 53 -16.12 -10.46 -17.11
C GLY A 53 -15.62 -11.02 -15.78
N PHE A 54 -15.70 -10.24 -14.68
CA PHE A 54 -15.15 -10.62 -13.39
C PHE A 54 -16.15 -10.53 -12.23
N LEU A 55 -16.77 -9.38 -11.97
CA LEU A 55 -17.74 -9.23 -10.87
C LEU A 55 -18.97 -8.48 -11.37
N SER A 56 -20.16 -9.02 -11.11
CA SER A 56 -21.40 -8.24 -11.24
C SER A 56 -21.39 -7.02 -10.32
N LYS A 57 -22.28 -6.06 -10.59
CA LYS A 57 -22.48 -4.88 -9.73
C LYS A 57 -22.81 -5.30 -8.29
N GLU A 58 -23.65 -6.31 -8.11
CA GLU A 58 -24.08 -6.83 -6.82
C GLU A 58 -22.91 -7.46 -6.06
N SER A 59 -22.11 -8.28 -6.75
CA SER A 59 -20.92 -8.91 -6.18
C SER A 59 -19.85 -7.88 -5.81
N TYR A 60 -19.61 -6.88 -6.66
CA TYR A 60 -18.72 -5.75 -6.37
C TYR A 60 -19.20 -4.95 -5.15
N ASP A 61 -20.50 -4.66 -5.06
CA ASP A 61 -21.06 -3.90 -3.94
C ASP A 61 -20.86 -4.60 -2.59
N ILE A 62 -20.99 -5.93 -2.56
CA ILE A 62 -20.68 -6.73 -1.36
C ILE A 62 -19.18 -6.73 -1.07
N ALA A 63 -18.38 -7.05 -2.08
CA ALA A 63 -16.95 -7.30 -1.92
C ALA A 63 -16.16 -6.04 -1.59
N TYR A 64 -16.56 -4.88 -2.14
CA TYR A 64 -15.90 -3.60 -1.92
C TYR A 64 -16.73 -2.66 -1.04
N ASN A 65 -17.86 -2.13 -1.52
CA ASN A 65 -18.56 -1.03 -0.85
C ASN A 65 -19.01 -1.36 0.57
N LYS A 66 -19.76 -2.46 0.74
CA LYS A 66 -20.29 -2.89 2.04
C LYS A 66 -19.17 -3.31 2.99
N ASN A 67 -18.17 -4.02 2.48
CA ASN A 67 -17.00 -4.42 3.26
C ASN A 67 -16.23 -3.18 3.76
N MET A 68 -15.88 -2.27 2.86
CA MET A 68 -15.14 -1.05 3.18
C MET A 68 -15.93 -0.16 4.15
N ALA A 69 -17.24 -0.01 3.96
CA ALA A 69 -18.10 0.73 4.89
C ALA A 69 -18.06 0.13 6.30
N PHE A 70 -18.14 -1.20 6.42
CA PHE A 70 -18.02 -1.90 7.70
C PHE A 70 -16.64 -1.67 8.37
N LEU A 71 -15.55 -1.79 7.60
CA LEU A 71 -14.20 -1.60 8.11
C LEU A 71 -13.95 -0.15 8.56
N VAL A 72 -14.40 0.82 7.75
CA VAL A 72 -14.27 2.24 8.05
C VAL A 72 -15.09 2.64 9.28
N ASP A 73 -16.33 2.17 9.42
CA ASP A 73 -17.12 2.39 10.65
C ASP A 73 -16.42 1.83 11.89
N ARG A 74 -15.84 0.63 11.78
CA ARG A 74 -15.06 0.02 12.87
C ARG A 74 -13.83 0.85 13.23
N LEU A 75 -13.10 1.37 12.23
CA LEU A 75 -11.95 2.25 12.44
C LEU A 75 -12.39 3.55 13.13
N ASN A 76 -13.41 4.22 12.60
CA ASN A 76 -13.96 5.46 13.17
C ASN A 76 -14.37 5.30 14.63
N LYS A 77 -15.00 4.18 14.99
CA LYS A 77 -15.36 3.87 16.39
C LYS A 77 -14.13 3.68 17.27
N ALA A 78 -13.09 3.02 16.76
CA ALA A 78 -11.91 2.66 17.54
C ALA A 78 -10.87 3.79 17.65
N THR A 79 -10.82 4.71 16.70
CA THR A 79 -9.90 5.86 16.71
C THR A 79 -10.53 7.14 17.26
N LYS A 80 -11.82 7.13 17.56
CA LYS A 80 -12.56 8.27 18.13
C LYS A 80 -11.85 8.88 19.36
N GLY A 81 -11.59 10.17 19.31
CA GLY A 81 -10.92 10.98 20.33
C GLY A 81 -9.41 10.78 20.42
N SER A 82 -8.80 10.03 19.49
CA SER A 82 -7.35 9.78 19.49
C SER A 82 -6.62 10.60 18.42
N ASP A 83 -5.29 10.67 18.53
CA ASP A 83 -4.43 11.30 17.52
C ASP A 83 -4.50 10.63 16.14
N HIS A 84 -5.13 9.44 16.07
CA HIS A 84 -5.24 8.63 14.86
C HIS A 84 -6.56 8.80 14.10
N GLU A 85 -7.48 9.68 14.56
CA GLU A 85 -8.76 9.94 13.87
C GLU A 85 -8.59 10.29 12.39
N ASN A 86 -7.54 11.03 12.04
CA ASN A 86 -7.28 11.50 10.67
C ASN A 86 -6.18 10.67 9.95
N SER A 87 -5.71 9.57 10.54
CA SER A 87 -4.66 8.74 9.94
C SER A 87 -5.19 7.95 8.73
N THR A 88 -4.37 7.76 7.71
CA THR A 88 -4.71 6.83 6.62
C THR A 88 -4.67 5.38 7.11
N THR A 89 -5.38 4.48 6.43
CA THR A 89 -5.36 3.04 6.75
C THR A 89 -3.93 2.49 6.77
N LYS A 90 -3.09 2.85 5.80
CA LYS A 90 -1.66 2.48 5.78
C LYS A 90 -0.91 3.01 7.01
N GLN A 91 -1.11 4.27 7.41
CA GLN A 91 -0.46 4.83 8.60
C GLN A 91 -0.87 4.07 9.87
N LEU A 92 -2.15 3.70 10.00
CA LEU A 92 -2.65 2.91 11.12
C LEU A 92 -2.01 1.51 11.16
N VAL A 93 -1.88 0.84 10.00
CA VAL A 93 -1.20 -0.46 9.87
C VAL A 93 0.22 -0.36 10.41
N LEU A 94 0.99 0.64 9.98
CA LEU A 94 2.37 0.83 10.42
C LEU A 94 2.47 1.18 11.91
N SER A 95 1.57 2.04 12.40
CA SER A 95 1.59 2.52 13.80
C SER A 95 1.25 1.40 14.79
N PHE A 96 0.32 0.51 14.45
CA PHE A 96 -0.19 -0.50 15.37
C PHE A 96 0.34 -1.92 15.14
N ALA A 97 1.21 -2.14 14.14
CA ALA A 97 1.76 -3.46 13.84
C ALA A 97 2.35 -4.17 15.07
N ARG A 98 3.04 -3.42 15.94
CA ARG A 98 3.71 -3.96 17.14
C ARG A 98 2.87 -3.89 18.42
N ASN A 99 1.70 -3.26 18.37
CA ASN A 99 0.88 -3.04 19.56
C ASN A 99 -0.22 -4.10 19.68
N PRO A 100 -0.14 -5.05 20.65
CA PRO A 100 -1.14 -6.09 20.81
C PRO A 100 -2.50 -5.55 21.27
N SER A 101 -2.55 -4.46 22.05
CA SER A 101 -3.83 -3.90 22.50
C SER A 101 -4.61 -3.24 21.35
N MET A 102 -3.90 -2.80 20.32
CA MET A 102 -4.48 -2.22 19.11
C MET A 102 -4.60 -3.23 17.96
N ALA A 103 -4.54 -4.53 18.27
CA ALA A 103 -4.59 -5.57 17.24
C ALA A 103 -5.86 -5.55 16.39
N ALA A 104 -7.01 -5.20 16.98
CA ALA A 104 -8.28 -5.09 16.25
C ALA A 104 -8.28 -3.90 15.28
N VAL A 105 -7.70 -2.77 15.67
CA VAL A 105 -7.57 -1.57 14.81
C VAL A 105 -6.59 -1.84 13.68
N PHE A 106 -5.45 -2.47 13.99
CA PHE A 106 -4.52 -2.94 12.98
C PHE A 106 -5.23 -3.84 11.95
N SER A 107 -5.97 -4.85 12.40
CA SER A 107 -6.62 -5.80 11.49
C SER A 107 -7.66 -5.11 10.60
N ALA A 108 -8.46 -4.20 11.14
CA ALA A 108 -9.43 -3.43 10.36
C ALA A 108 -8.75 -2.51 9.34
N ALA A 109 -7.67 -1.83 9.74
CA ALA A 109 -6.91 -0.94 8.87
C ALA A 109 -6.19 -1.70 7.75
N SER A 110 -5.57 -2.84 8.09
CA SER A 110 -4.88 -3.70 7.13
C SER A 110 -5.87 -4.31 6.13
N MET A 111 -7.01 -4.79 6.60
CA MET A 111 -8.09 -5.25 5.72
C MET A 111 -8.56 -4.15 4.78
N ALA A 112 -8.82 -2.94 5.28
CA ALA A 112 -9.31 -1.84 4.45
C ALA A 112 -8.27 -1.44 3.40
N HIS A 113 -6.99 -1.38 3.81
CA HIS A 113 -5.88 -1.08 2.91
C HIS A 113 -5.69 -2.16 1.84
N ASN A 114 -5.70 -3.44 2.22
CA ASN A 114 -5.48 -4.56 1.31
C ASN A 114 -6.64 -4.73 0.34
N THR A 115 -7.89 -4.61 0.80
CA THR A 115 -9.09 -4.64 -0.04
C THR A 115 -9.05 -3.50 -1.05
N HIS A 116 -8.75 -2.28 -0.62
CA HIS A 116 -8.61 -1.16 -1.55
C HIS A 116 -7.50 -1.38 -2.57
N PHE A 117 -6.32 -1.85 -2.14
CA PHE A 117 -5.22 -2.17 -3.04
C PHE A 117 -5.61 -3.21 -4.10
N PHE A 118 -6.36 -4.25 -3.71
CA PHE A 118 -6.88 -5.26 -4.63
C PHE A 118 -7.77 -4.64 -5.70
N PHE A 119 -8.82 -3.91 -5.32
CA PHE A 119 -9.76 -3.32 -6.28
C PHE A 119 -9.15 -2.19 -7.12
N ASP A 120 -8.21 -1.44 -6.57
CA ASP A 120 -7.47 -0.40 -7.30
C ASP A 120 -6.51 -1.00 -8.34
N SER A 121 -6.27 -2.31 -8.30
CA SER A 121 -5.50 -3.06 -9.29
C SER A 121 -6.35 -3.62 -10.44
N LEU A 122 -7.65 -3.34 -10.47
CA LEU A 122 -8.58 -3.88 -11.47
C LEU A 122 -8.93 -2.84 -12.52
N SER A 123 -9.31 -3.30 -13.70
CA SER A 123 -9.79 -2.45 -14.79
C SER A 123 -11.20 -2.83 -15.22
N PRO A 124 -12.04 -1.85 -15.63
CA PRO A 124 -13.39 -2.11 -16.11
C PRO A 124 -13.44 -2.74 -17.51
N SER A 125 -12.35 -2.67 -18.28
CA SER A 125 -12.27 -3.22 -19.64
C SER A 125 -11.11 -4.22 -19.79
N LEU A 126 -11.37 -5.30 -20.51
CA LEU A 126 -10.39 -6.35 -20.80
C LEU A 126 -9.43 -5.97 -21.93
N ASP A 127 -9.82 -5.04 -22.81
CA ASP A 127 -9.13 -4.83 -24.09
C ASP A 127 -7.96 -3.84 -24.01
N THR A 128 -7.94 -2.97 -22.99
CA THR A 128 -6.99 -1.84 -22.92
C THR A 128 -5.83 -2.05 -21.96
N ASN A 129 -5.82 -3.16 -21.20
CA ASN A 129 -4.85 -3.41 -20.14
C ASN A 129 -3.99 -4.63 -20.45
N SER A 130 -3.35 -4.66 -21.62
CA SER A 130 -2.32 -5.68 -21.87
C SER A 130 -1.01 -5.31 -21.17
N LEU A 131 -0.36 -6.31 -20.55
CA LEU A 131 1.00 -6.18 -20.03
C LEU A 131 2.01 -5.81 -21.13
N ASP A 132 1.70 -6.06 -22.40
CA ASP A 132 2.54 -5.68 -23.54
C ASP A 132 2.75 -4.16 -23.65
N ASN A 133 1.83 -3.36 -23.10
CA ASN A 133 1.95 -1.91 -23.05
C ASN A 133 3.03 -1.43 -22.06
N TYR A 134 3.57 -2.32 -21.22
CA TYR A 134 4.53 -2.02 -20.15
C TYR A 134 5.81 -2.87 -20.29
N PRO A 135 6.64 -2.63 -21.31
CA PRO A 135 7.75 -3.53 -21.67
C PRO A 135 8.81 -3.68 -20.57
N LEU A 136 9.10 -2.62 -19.80
CA LEU A 136 10.06 -2.69 -18.70
C LEU A 136 9.56 -3.57 -17.55
N LEU A 137 8.28 -3.43 -17.19
CA LEU A 137 7.64 -4.29 -16.20
C LEU A 137 7.63 -5.74 -16.70
N LYS A 138 7.18 -5.95 -17.95
CA LYS A 138 7.13 -7.29 -18.57
C LYS A 138 8.51 -7.97 -18.57
N GLU A 139 9.57 -7.25 -18.97
CA GLU A 139 10.95 -7.76 -18.97
C GLU A 139 11.41 -8.17 -17.57
N ALA A 140 11.13 -7.35 -16.56
CA ALA A 140 11.51 -7.65 -15.17
C ALA A 140 10.73 -8.84 -14.58
N LEU A 141 9.44 -8.98 -14.93
CA LEU A 141 8.63 -10.13 -14.54
C LEU A 141 9.11 -11.42 -15.22
N ILE A 142 9.37 -11.39 -16.53
CA ILE A 142 9.94 -12.54 -17.27
C ILE A 142 11.29 -12.94 -16.68
N LYS A 143 12.13 -11.97 -16.33
CA LYS A 143 13.42 -12.25 -15.69
C LYS A 143 13.28 -12.93 -14.32
N SER A 144 12.25 -12.56 -13.54
CA SER A 144 12.04 -13.09 -12.19
C SER A 144 11.40 -14.48 -12.20
N PHE A 145 10.50 -14.76 -13.15
CA PHE A 145 9.70 -15.99 -13.18
C PHE A 145 9.96 -16.89 -14.38
N GLY A 146 10.85 -16.51 -15.30
CA GLY A 146 11.11 -17.19 -16.57
C GLY A 146 10.07 -16.89 -17.66
N SER A 147 8.79 -16.78 -17.30
CA SER A 147 7.72 -16.37 -18.21
C SER A 147 6.52 -15.77 -17.47
N ILE A 148 5.65 -15.06 -18.21
CA ILE A 148 4.39 -14.54 -17.65
C ILE A 148 3.40 -15.68 -17.35
N ASP A 149 3.41 -16.77 -18.13
CA ASP A 149 2.59 -17.96 -17.84
C ASP A 149 3.02 -18.62 -16.52
N THR A 150 4.33 -18.70 -16.25
CA THR A 150 4.85 -19.20 -14.96
C THR A 150 4.42 -18.31 -13.80
N LEU A 151 4.47 -16.98 -13.95
CA LEU A 151 3.96 -16.05 -12.93
C LEU A 151 2.47 -16.26 -12.69
N TRP A 152 1.66 -16.30 -13.76
CA TRP A 152 0.22 -16.52 -13.70
C TRP A 152 -0.12 -17.82 -12.95
N ARG A 153 0.48 -18.94 -13.35
CA ARG A 153 0.29 -20.25 -12.70
C ARG A 153 0.70 -20.21 -11.25
N THR A 154 1.85 -19.63 -10.94
CA THR A 154 2.35 -19.59 -9.56
C THR A 154 1.43 -18.78 -8.66
N MET A 155 0.94 -17.62 -9.12
CA MET A 155 -0.04 -16.81 -8.38
C MET A 155 -1.35 -17.57 -8.17
N LEU A 156 -1.93 -18.16 -9.23
CA LEU A 156 -3.19 -18.90 -9.17
C LEU A 156 -3.09 -20.12 -8.27
N THR A 157 -2.06 -20.96 -8.45
CA THR A 157 -1.86 -22.15 -7.64
C THR A 157 -1.65 -21.78 -6.17
N THR A 158 -0.87 -20.73 -5.88
CA THR A 158 -0.67 -20.25 -4.50
C THR A 158 -1.98 -19.77 -3.89
N ALA A 159 -2.74 -18.92 -4.58
CA ALA A 159 -4.01 -18.38 -4.09
C ALA A 159 -5.07 -19.47 -3.91
N ASN A 160 -5.12 -20.45 -4.82
CA ASN A 160 -6.04 -21.57 -4.73
C ASN A 160 -5.66 -22.54 -3.59
N ALA A 161 -4.37 -22.74 -3.34
CA ALA A 161 -3.86 -23.58 -2.26
C ALA A 161 -4.01 -22.96 -0.86
N MET A 162 -4.20 -21.64 -0.74
CA MET A 162 -4.50 -21.00 0.55
C MET A 162 -5.83 -21.51 1.10
N THR A 163 -5.74 -22.35 2.14
CA THR A 163 -6.87 -22.88 2.92
C THR A 163 -7.29 -21.86 3.98
N GLY A 164 -7.90 -20.77 3.54
CA GLY A 164 -8.42 -19.71 4.39
C GLY A 164 -8.35 -18.34 3.75
N PRO A 165 -8.99 -17.33 4.36
CA PRO A 165 -9.01 -15.98 3.84
C PRO A 165 -7.64 -15.31 3.96
N GLY A 166 -7.28 -14.52 2.96
CA GLY A 166 -6.03 -13.80 2.91
C GLY A 166 -5.79 -13.14 1.57
N PHE A 167 -4.52 -12.84 1.30
CA PHE A 167 -4.08 -12.12 0.12
C PHE A 167 -2.81 -12.76 -0.45
N VAL A 168 -2.72 -12.81 -1.79
CA VAL A 168 -1.49 -13.16 -2.49
C VAL A 168 -0.96 -11.92 -3.21
N TRP A 169 0.29 -11.61 -2.94
CA TRP A 169 0.96 -10.39 -3.38
C TRP A 169 2.07 -10.72 -4.36
N LEU A 170 2.15 -9.94 -5.43
CA LEU A 170 3.36 -9.78 -6.21
C LEU A 170 4.11 -8.58 -5.63
N VAL A 171 5.34 -8.80 -5.17
CA VAL A 171 6.15 -7.75 -4.55
C VAL A 171 7.45 -7.56 -5.33
N GLN A 172 7.85 -6.30 -5.51
CA GLN A 172 9.15 -5.92 -6.03
C GLN A 172 10.15 -5.90 -4.88
N ALA A 173 11.18 -6.74 -4.93
CA ALA A 173 12.26 -6.76 -3.97
C ALA A 173 13.35 -5.74 -4.36
N LYS A 174 13.81 -4.95 -3.38
CA LYS A 174 14.88 -3.98 -3.60
C LYS A 174 16.21 -4.72 -3.69
N GLN A 175 16.83 -4.71 -4.88
CA GLN A 175 18.16 -5.27 -5.12
C GLN A 175 19.17 -4.75 -4.08
N ARG A 176 19.77 -5.68 -3.33
CA ARG A 176 20.90 -5.39 -2.44
C ARG A 176 22.13 -5.08 -3.31
N SER A 177 22.78 -3.95 -3.06
CA SER A 177 23.90 -3.44 -3.88
C SER A 177 25.19 -4.30 -3.89
N THR A 178 25.17 -5.55 -3.41
CA THR A 178 26.39 -6.34 -3.20
C THR A 178 26.18 -7.82 -3.51
N SER A 179 26.17 -8.15 -4.80
CA SER A 179 26.52 -9.51 -5.22
C SER A 179 28.03 -9.69 -5.01
N ALA A 180 28.45 -10.57 -4.09
CA ALA A 180 29.85 -10.95 -3.89
C ALA A 180 30.46 -11.68 -5.12
N ALA A 181 29.64 -12.03 -6.10
CA ALA A 181 30.02 -12.42 -7.45
C ALA A 181 29.48 -11.34 -8.39
N GLY A 182 30.34 -10.65 -9.14
CA GLY A 182 30.07 -9.38 -9.85
C GLY A 182 29.00 -9.35 -10.95
N ASN A 183 27.94 -10.14 -10.87
CA ASN A 183 26.74 -10.01 -11.68
C ASN A 183 25.70 -9.16 -10.93
N THR A 184 25.75 -7.85 -11.14
CA THR A 184 24.66 -6.95 -10.78
C THR A 184 23.59 -7.00 -11.87
N SER A 185 22.49 -7.70 -11.59
CA SER A 185 21.25 -7.54 -12.35
C SER A 185 20.74 -6.11 -12.14
N SER A 186 20.68 -5.30 -13.21
CA SER A 186 20.16 -3.93 -13.14
C SER A 186 18.63 -3.87 -12.98
N LEU A 187 17.92 -4.93 -13.37
CA LEU A 187 16.46 -5.00 -13.31
C LEU A 187 15.97 -5.38 -11.89
N PRO A 188 14.82 -4.83 -11.48
CA PRO A 188 14.19 -5.20 -10.22
C PRO A 188 13.76 -6.66 -10.21
N GLU A 189 13.86 -7.30 -9.04
CA GLU A 189 13.46 -8.69 -8.84
C GLU A 189 12.05 -8.73 -8.24
N TYR A 190 11.23 -9.68 -8.69
CA TYR A 190 9.87 -9.87 -8.19
C TYR A 190 9.70 -11.21 -7.50
N ARG A 191 8.87 -11.23 -6.46
CA ARG A 191 8.55 -12.44 -5.69
C ARG A 191 7.06 -12.49 -5.35
N ILE A 192 6.59 -13.69 -5.04
CA ILE A 192 5.22 -13.92 -4.57
C ILE A 192 5.25 -14.07 -3.06
N LEU A 193 4.35 -13.38 -2.38
CA LEU A 193 4.16 -13.40 -0.93
C LEU A 193 2.71 -13.70 -0.59
N THR A 194 2.48 -14.53 0.41
CA THR A 194 1.14 -14.78 0.99
C THR A 194 1.00 -14.06 2.32
N THR A 195 -0.20 -13.56 2.60
CA THR A 195 -0.58 -13.09 3.94
C THR A 195 -1.96 -13.60 4.29
N TYR A 196 -2.12 -14.28 5.42
CA TYR A 196 -3.39 -14.78 5.92
C TYR A 196 -4.14 -13.70 6.71
N ASN A 197 -5.47 -13.82 6.76
CA ASN A 197 -6.36 -12.91 7.47
C ASN A 197 -6.10 -11.43 7.08
N ALA A 198 -5.70 -10.62 8.06
CA ALA A 198 -5.42 -9.20 7.92
C ALA A 198 -3.91 -8.92 7.90
N GLY A 199 -3.10 -9.90 7.50
CA GLY A 199 -1.65 -9.73 7.39
C GLY A 199 -1.28 -8.64 6.37
N THR A 200 -0.06 -8.13 6.46
CA THR A 200 0.40 -7.03 5.61
C THR A 200 1.71 -7.35 4.89
N PRO A 201 1.87 -6.97 3.61
CA PRO A 201 3.10 -7.24 2.87
C PRO A 201 4.21 -6.22 3.21
N TYR A 202 3.94 -5.20 4.03
CA TYR A 202 4.91 -4.14 4.30
C TYR A 202 6.00 -4.59 5.29
N PRO A 203 7.29 -4.45 4.94
CA PRO A 203 8.40 -4.88 5.80
C PRO A 203 8.45 -4.12 7.13
N GLU A 204 8.00 -2.86 7.16
CA GLU A 204 7.90 -2.02 8.36
C GLU A 204 6.93 -2.60 9.39
N ALA A 205 5.99 -3.44 8.94
CA ALA A 205 4.97 -4.08 9.77
C ALA A 205 5.12 -5.62 9.79
N ILE A 206 6.35 -6.14 9.60
CA ILE A 206 6.64 -7.58 9.48
C ILE A 206 6.10 -8.45 10.64
N TYR A 207 5.98 -7.90 11.85
CA TYR A 207 5.37 -8.58 13.02
C TYR A 207 3.92 -9.05 12.77
N ARG A 208 3.27 -8.51 11.75
CA ARG A 208 1.91 -8.83 11.33
C ARG A 208 1.86 -9.21 9.85
N GLN A 209 2.93 -9.78 9.30
CA GLN A 209 2.93 -10.30 7.94
C GLN A 209 1.99 -11.50 7.80
N GLN A 210 1.90 -12.35 8.85
CA GLN A 210 1.01 -13.52 8.90
C GLN A 210 1.15 -14.41 7.66
N GLY A 211 2.38 -14.75 7.27
CA GLY A 211 2.66 -15.39 5.98
C GLY A 211 2.43 -16.91 5.90
N VAL A 212 2.18 -17.57 7.03
CA VAL A 212 2.03 -19.03 7.15
C VAL A 212 0.77 -19.36 7.92
N ASP A 213 0.01 -20.35 7.43
CA ASP A 213 -1.15 -20.90 8.13
C ASP A 213 -0.68 -21.70 9.36
N GLN A 214 -0.97 -21.17 10.54
CA GLN A 214 -0.55 -21.77 11.81
C GLN A 214 -1.28 -23.09 12.13
N SER A 215 -2.42 -23.37 11.49
CA SER A 215 -3.19 -24.59 11.75
C SER A 215 -2.64 -25.80 11.00
N THR A 216 -2.00 -25.58 9.84
CA THR A 216 -1.41 -26.62 9.00
C THR A 216 0.13 -26.62 9.01
N ALA A 217 0.76 -25.61 9.63
CA ALA A 217 2.22 -25.46 9.70
C ALA A 217 2.98 -26.55 10.47
N ILE A 218 2.31 -27.52 11.10
CA ILE A 218 2.96 -28.66 11.73
C ILE A 218 3.29 -29.70 10.66
N GLY A 219 4.54 -29.66 10.15
CA GLY A 219 5.18 -30.83 9.53
C GLY A 219 5.07 -30.99 8.02
N TYR A 220 4.63 -30.00 7.26
CA TYR A 220 4.67 -30.04 5.79
C TYR A 220 5.75 -29.10 5.24
N ASN A 221 6.79 -29.67 4.60
CA ASN A 221 7.78 -28.97 3.77
C ASN A 221 7.17 -28.48 2.43
N GLY A 222 5.90 -28.07 2.44
CA GLY A 222 5.24 -27.42 1.32
C GLY A 222 5.68 -25.96 1.28
N SER A 223 6.49 -25.61 0.30
CA SER A 223 7.04 -24.27 0.08
C SER A 223 5.99 -23.27 -0.41
N ALA A 224 4.93 -23.05 0.36
CA ALA A 224 4.05 -21.90 0.24
C ALA A 224 4.19 -21.07 1.52
N GLY A 225 5.05 -20.06 1.48
CA GLY A 225 5.26 -19.10 2.59
C GLY A 225 6.49 -19.33 3.47
N SER A 226 7.28 -20.39 3.26
CA SER A 226 8.57 -20.56 3.95
C SER A 226 9.68 -19.83 3.20
N PHE A 227 10.14 -18.70 3.76
CA PHE A 227 11.39 -18.08 3.30
C PHE A 227 12.54 -19.06 3.59
N GLY A 228 13.20 -19.54 2.54
CA GLY A 228 14.28 -20.51 2.62
C GLY A 228 15.44 -20.05 3.52
N SER A 229 16.33 -20.99 3.86
CA SER A 229 17.49 -20.86 4.77
C SER A 229 18.50 -19.75 4.43
N THR A 230 18.30 -19.03 3.32
CA THR A 230 19.11 -17.90 2.87
C THR A 230 18.80 -16.57 3.60
N SER A 231 17.72 -16.49 4.39
CA SER A 231 17.31 -15.26 5.10
C SER A 231 18.12 -14.93 6.37
N ALA A 232 19.12 -15.75 6.74
CA ALA A 232 19.88 -15.63 7.99
C ALA A 232 21.13 -14.73 7.93
N ARG A 233 21.13 -13.63 7.17
CA ARG A 233 22.27 -12.68 7.16
C ARG A 233 21.85 -11.22 7.34
N GLY A 234 21.70 -10.85 8.61
CA GLY A 234 21.55 -9.46 9.05
C GLY A 234 22.85 -8.66 8.96
N ARG A 235 22.76 -7.45 8.38
CA ARG A 235 23.10 -6.17 9.03
C ARG A 235 22.94 -4.97 8.08
N ASP A 236 22.51 -3.89 8.73
CA ASP A 236 22.47 -2.44 8.44
C ASP A 236 21.73 -1.91 7.21
N THR A 237 20.48 -1.46 7.42
CA THR A 237 19.85 -0.19 6.98
C THR A 237 18.51 0.01 7.77
N PRO A 238 17.83 1.17 7.71
CA PRO A 238 17.28 1.84 8.89
C PRO A 238 16.13 1.08 9.61
N LYS A 239 16.23 0.94 10.95
CA LYS A 239 15.24 0.41 11.94
C LYS A 239 14.18 -0.61 11.43
N LEU A 240 14.54 -1.53 10.55
CA LEU A 240 13.81 -2.76 10.29
C LEU A 240 14.44 -3.91 11.07
N PRO A 241 13.69 -4.97 11.45
CA PRO A 241 14.30 -6.14 12.08
C PRO A 241 15.45 -6.67 11.22
N PRO A 242 16.58 -7.11 11.84
CA PRO A 242 17.72 -7.61 11.08
C PRO A 242 17.32 -8.75 10.14
N GLY A 243 17.52 -8.57 8.83
CA GLY A 243 17.19 -9.57 7.80
C GLY A 243 15.92 -9.29 6.98
N THR A 244 15.17 -8.22 7.28
CA THR A 244 14.01 -7.83 6.46
C THR A 244 14.46 -7.17 5.14
N GLU A 245 14.11 -7.80 4.02
CA GLU A 245 14.29 -7.21 2.69
C GLU A 245 13.25 -6.11 2.44
N LEU A 246 13.67 -4.99 1.87
CA LEU A 246 12.75 -3.92 1.46
C LEU A 246 11.96 -4.41 0.25
N ILE A 247 10.65 -4.55 0.42
CA ILE A 247 9.73 -4.99 -0.63
C ILE A 247 8.64 -3.95 -0.86
N THR A 248 8.25 -3.78 -2.12
CA THR A 248 7.18 -2.88 -2.56
C THR A 248 6.07 -3.71 -3.19
N PRO A 249 4.84 -3.73 -2.62
CA PRO A 249 3.72 -4.43 -3.23
C PRO A 249 3.33 -3.82 -4.57
N ALA A 250 3.23 -4.67 -5.60
CA ALA A 250 2.91 -4.26 -6.98
C ALA A 250 1.47 -4.64 -7.36
N LEU A 251 1.09 -5.88 -7.09
CA LEU A 251 -0.21 -6.46 -7.41
C LEU A 251 -0.68 -7.34 -6.25
N CYS A 252 -1.99 -7.44 -6.06
CA CYS A 252 -2.62 -8.26 -5.02
C CYS A 252 -3.85 -8.98 -5.59
N VAL A 253 -4.14 -10.17 -5.06
CA VAL A 253 -5.44 -10.83 -5.19
C VAL A 253 -5.98 -11.18 -3.81
N SER A 254 -7.25 -10.88 -3.58
CA SER A 254 -7.97 -11.30 -2.38
C SER A 254 -8.45 -12.75 -2.53
N THR A 255 -8.30 -13.54 -1.48
CA THR A 255 -8.86 -14.91 -1.38
C THR A 255 -10.00 -15.00 -0.38
N TRP A 256 -10.49 -13.86 0.11
CA TRP A 256 -11.63 -13.81 1.00
C TRP A 256 -12.92 -14.26 0.30
N GLU A 257 -13.74 -15.04 1.00
CA GLU A 257 -14.95 -15.66 0.46
C GLU A 257 -15.96 -14.62 -0.02
N HIS A 258 -16.09 -13.49 0.67
CA HIS A 258 -16.99 -12.41 0.25
C HIS A 258 -16.57 -11.75 -1.08
N CYS A 259 -15.35 -11.97 -1.57
CA CYS A 259 -14.90 -11.45 -2.86
C CYS A 259 -15.33 -12.32 -4.05
N TYR A 260 -15.53 -13.63 -3.85
CA TYR A 260 -15.80 -14.56 -4.95
C TYR A 260 -17.09 -15.36 -4.78
N LEU A 261 -17.50 -15.68 -3.55
CA LEU A 261 -18.65 -16.54 -3.28
C LEU A 261 -19.97 -16.00 -3.87
N PRO A 262 -20.27 -14.68 -3.82
CA PRO A 262 -21.51 -14.16 -4.41
C PRO A 262 -21.64 -14.40 -5.93
N GLU A 263 -20.53 -14.41 -6.66
CA GLU A 263 -20.50 -14.53 -8.13
C GLU A 263 -20.21 -15.97 -8.58
N TYR A 264 -19.28 -16.63 -7.91
CA TYR A 264 -18.68 -17.89 -8.36
C TYR A 264 -19.11 -19.11 -7.53
N GLY A 265 -19.83 -18.91 -6.43
CA GLY A 265 -20.24 -20.02 -5.55
C GLY A 265 -19.08 -20.63 -4.75
N VAL A 266 -19.35 -21.79 -4.13
CA VAL A 266 -18.45 -22.42 -3.16
C VAL A 266 -17.23 -23.09 -3.81
N ASP A 267 -17.40 -23.67 -5.00
CA ASP A 267 -16.35 -24.38 -5.76
C ASP A 267 -15.69 -23.51 -6.83
N GLY A 268 -16.17 -22.28 -7.04
CA GLY A 268 -15.72 -21.40 -8.12
C GLY A 268 -14.46 -20.58 -7.87
N LYS A 269 -13.72 -20.80 -6.77
CA LYS A 269 -12.48 -20.05 -6.45
C LYS A 269 -11.45 -20.10 -7.58
N ALA A 270 -11.27 -21.25 -8.22
CA ALA A 270 -10.34 -21.39 -9.35
C ALA A 270 -10.75 -20.53 -10.56
N LYS A 271 -12.05 -20.50 -10.88
CA LYS A 271 -12.60 -19.68 -11.97
C LYS A 271 -12.47 -18.19 -11.65
N TYR A 272 -12.76 -17.79 -10.42
CA TYR A 272 -12.55 -16.43 -9.91
C TYR A 272 -11.10 -15.96 -10.16
N LEU A 273 -10.09 -16.78 -9.83
CA LEU A 273 -8.69 -16.40 -10.01
C LEU A 273 -8.29 -16.28 -11.49
N ILE A 274 -8.85 -17.11 -12.37
CA ILE A 274 -8.61 -17.04 -13.82
C ILE A 274 -9.18 -15.74 -14.40
N GLU A 275 -10.41 -15.37 -14.02
CA GLU A 275 -11.04 -14.13 -14.51
C GLU A 275 -10.42 -12.89 -13.86
N TRP A 276 -10.02 -12.97 -12.58
CA TRP A 276 -9.25 -11.93 -11.91
C TRP A 276 -8.01 -11.55 -12.73
N TRP A 277 -7.23 -12.53 -13.18
CA TRP A 277 -6.00 -12.27 -13.94
C TRP A 277 -6.24 -11.45 -15.22
N LYS A 278 -7.38 -11.68 -15.89
CA LYS A 278 -7.75 -10.95 -17.11
C LYS A 278 -8.17 -9.51 -16.83
N SER A 279 -8.65 -9.22 -15.62
CA SER A 279 -9.12 -7.88 -15.21
C SER A 279 -8.03 -7.01 -14.57
N ILE A 280 -6.78 -7.46 -14.55
CA ILE A 280 -5.67 -6.69 -13.96
C ILE A 280 -5.42 -5.39 -14.75
N ASN A 281 -5.41 -4.27 -14.02
CA ASN A 281 -4.90 -2.99 -14.50
C ASN A 281 -3.36 -2.97 -14.39
N TRP A 282 -2.68 -3.43 -15.43
CA TRP A 282 -1.21 -3.43 -15.47
C TRP A 282 -0.59 -2.03 -15.40
N GLY A 283 -1.31 -0.98 -15.78
CA GLY A 283 -0.87 0.41 -15.62
C GLY A 283 -0.78 0.84 -14.16
N ALA A 284 -1.75 0.45 -13.34
CA ALA A 284 -1.68 0.66 -11.90
C ALA A 284 -0.51 -0.13 -11.27
N VAL A 285 -0.27 -1.36 -11.72
CA VAL A 285 0.87 -2.18 -11.28
C VAL A 285 2.21 -1.51 -11.64
N ASP A 286 2.35 -1.07 -12.88
CA ASP A 286 3.55 -0.40 -13.40
C ASP A 286 3.83 0.94 -12.70
N ASN A 287 2.79 1.68 -12.30
CA ASN A 287 2.94 2.94 -11.58
C ASN A 287 3.38 2.78 -10.11
N ARG A 288 3.15 1.62 -9.49
CA ARG A 288 3.50 1.36 -8.08
C ARG A 288 4.93 0.91 -7.86
N VAL A 289 5.62 0.48 -8.91
CA VAL A 289 6.94 -0.15 -8.83
C VAL A 289 8.04 0.81 -9.30
N GLU A 290 9.23 0.64 -8.74
CA GLU A 290 10.40 1.40 -9.19
C GLU A 290 10.81 0.91 -10.59
N LYS A 291 10.86 1.85 -11.54
CA LYS A 291 11.37 1.62 -12.90
C LYS A 291 12.84 2.00 -12.91
N ARG A 292 13.75 1.04 -13.09
CA ARG A 292 15.15 1.39 -13.40
C ARG A 292 15.31 1.52 -14.90
N GLN A 293 15.76 2.70 -15.35
CA GLN A 293 16.18 2.91 -16.73
C GLN A 293 17.37 1.99 -17.04
N LYS A 294 17.44 1.51 -18.28
CA LYS A 294 18.66 0.90 -18.82
C LYS A 294 19.78 1.92 -18.66
N LEU A 295 20.92 1.50 -18.10
CA LEU A 295 22.16 2.28 -18.16
C LEU A 295 22.47 2.46 -19.65
N GLY A 296 22.09 3.59 -20.23
CA GLY A 296 22.37 3.90 -21.62
C GLY A 296 23.80 4.40 -21.76
N ASP A 297 24.59 3.70 -22.57
CA ASP A 297 25.52 4.21 -23.59
C ASP A 297 25.94 5.69 -23.56
N ASN A 298 26.41 6.20 -22.43
CA ASN A 298 27.20 7.44 -22.39
C ASN A 298 28.66 7.12 -22.69
N ASN A 299 28.94 6.80 -23.95
CA ASN A 299 30.29 6.88 -24.50
C ASN A 299 30.27 7.53 -25.89
N VAL A 300 29.69 8.73 -25.96
CA VAL A 300 30.08 9.70 -26.98
C VAL A 300 31.18 10.54 -26.34
N PHE A 301 32.42 10.19 -26.65
CA PHE A 301 33.57 11.05 -26.40
C PHE A 301 33.37 12.35 -27.18
N ASP A 302 32.93 13.38 -26.47
CA ASP A 302 33.06 14.76 -26.90
C ASP A 302 34.56 15.08 -27.01
N LYS A 303 35.11 14.92 -28.21
CA LYS A 303 36.39 15.53 -28.56
C LYS A 303 36.12 17.03 -28.68
N GLY A 304 36.35 17.74 -27.58
CA GLY A 304 36.44 19.19 -27.59
C GLY A 304 37.43 19.67 -28.67
N PRO A 305 37.24 20.90 -29.20
CA PRO A 305 38.02 21.39 -30.32
C PRO A 305 39.48 21.53 -29.90
N SER A 306 40.37 20.92 -30.66
CA SER A 306 41.80 21.20 -30.59
C SER A 306 42.04 22.56 -31.25
N VAL A 307 42.71 23.44 -30.50
CA VAL A 307 43.30 24.76 -30.82
C VAL A 307 43.25 25.19 -32.29
#